data_AF-A0AAX3HPV6-F1
#
_entry.id   AF-A0AAX3HPV6-F1
#
_cell.length_a   1.000
_cell.length_b   1.000
_cell.length_c   1.000
_cell.angle_alpha   90.00
_cell.angle_beta   90.00
_cell.angle_gamma   90.00
#
_symmetry.space_group_name_H-M   'P 1'
#
loop_
_entity.id
_entity.type
_entity.pdbx_description
1 polymer ?
#
loop_
_entity_poly.entity_id
_entity_poly.type
_entity_poly.pdbx_seq_one_letter_code
_entity_poly.pdbx_strand_id
1 'polypeptide(L)'
;MATCPFLSLKNRKLNAGFNNYSEYAFKQKNRDYSIEDCFKFHESIEKCVVPIWKQLGSFLKKNLDVKTYRPWDLAPCNLQKYPFENYINLLDGIEEMLRKTDSCFYEEFTHIRKAGLIDVQERKNKAPGAACFTLSHSKDVFVYSNFSSSFYAIHALIHELGHAFHFYKQFNNESSMQERYLREEVAELYSLSLELLLMDKLNIFYTQEDDYKEVQQAQLYRTLSLLISSVSGDVFQHWLYTNPNHSPEERDEKYIELCKRYQYSSVDIAGVENEIGSSHFTLFSFLFIKLNMQLRK
;
A
#
# COMPACT_ATOMS: atom_id res chain seq x y z
N MET A 1 6.75 -28.90 -9.30
CA MET A 1 5.40 -28.55 -9.78
C MET A 1 4.72 -27.75 -8.70
N ALA A 2 4.69 -26.42 -8.83
CA ALA A 2 4.01 -25.56 -7.87
C ALA A 2 2.50 -25.78 -8.02
N THR A 3 1.88 -26.42 -7.04
CA THR A 3 0.43 -26.50 -6.94
C THR A 3 -0.13 -25.09 -6.92
N CYS A 4 -0.95 -24.75 -7.92
CA CYS A 4 -1.64 -23.48 -8.03
C CYS A 4 -2.37 -23.19 -6.69
N PRO A 5 -2.06 -22.08 -5.97
CA PRO A 5 -2.64 -21.82 -4.64
C PRO A 5 -4.18 -21.85 -4.61
N PHE A 6 -4.83 -21.61 -5.75
CA PHE A 6 -6.30 -21.66 -5.94
C PHE A 6 -6.94 -23.02 -5.67
N LEU A 7 -6.24 -24.13 -5.93
CA LEU A 7 -6.78 -25.47 -5.63
C LEU A 7 -6.92 -25.68 -4.13
N SER A 8 -6.01 -25.10 -3.33
CA SER A 8 -6.09 -25.14 -1.87
C SER A 8 -7.24 -24.26 -1.31
N LEU A 9 -7.52 -23.12 -1.94
CA LEU A 9 -8.58 -22.18 -1.54
C LEU A 9 -9.98 -22.70 -1.90
N LYS A 10 -10.12 -23.35 -3.08
CA LYS A 10 -11.35 -24.06 -3.48
C LYS A 10 -11.71 -25.19 -2.51
N ASN A 11 -10.72 -25.85 -1.90
CA ASN A 11 -10.97 -26.93 -0.94
C ASN A 11 -11.38 -26.40 0.45
N ARG A 12 -10.95 -25.19 0.84
CA ARG A 12 -11.31 -24.60 2.15
C ARG A 12 -12.79 -24.22 2.25
N LYS A 13 -13.44 -23.75 1.18
CA LYS A 13 -14.88 -23.41 1.21
C LYS A 13 -15.78 -24.62 1.43
N LEU A 14 -15.49 -25.73 0.74
CA LEU A 14 -16.31 -26.95 0.75
C LEU A 14 -16.32 -27.61 2.12
N ASN A 15 -15.22 -27.50 2.85
CA ASN A 15 -15.08 -28.10 4.18
C ASN A 15 -15.63 -27.20 5.31
N ALA A 16 -15.95 -25.93 5.03
CA ALA A 16 -16.37 -24.94 6.03
C ALA A 16 -17.82 -24.45 5.87
N GLY A 17 -18.55 -24.91 4.84
CA GLY A 17 -19.98 -24.60 4.65
C GLY A 17 -20.29 -23.23 4.04
N PHE A 18 -19.36 -22.63 3.30
CA PHE A 18 -19.55 -21.34 2.61
C PHE A 18 -19.80 -21.52 1.11
N ASN A 19 -20.56 -20.61 0.48
CA ASN A 19 -20.89 -20.68 -0.94
C ASN A 19 -19.67 -20.40 -1.83
N ASN A 20 -18.85 -19.43 -1.43
CA ASN A 20 -17.62 -19.05 -2.11
C ASN A 20 -16.52 -18.65 -1.11
N TYR A 21 -15.30 -18.41 -1.61
CA TYR A 21 -14.17 -18.07 -0.75
C TYR A 21 -14.28 -16.65 -0.16
N SER A 22 -14.95 -15.72 -0.84
CA SER A 22 -15.16 -14.35 -0.33
C SER A 22 -15.97 -14.36 0.97
N GLU A 23 -17.06 -15.13 1.05
CA GLU A 23 -17.84 -15.26 2.29
C GLU A 23 -17.00 -15.81 3.46
N TYR A 24 -16.21 -16.87 3.19
CA TYR A 24 -15.30 -17.43 4.17
C TYR A 24 -14.26 -16.39 4.62
N ALA A 25 -13.65 -15.66 3.70
CA ALA A 25 -12.64 -14.66 3.98
C ALA A 25 -13.19 -13.49 4.80
N PHE A 26 -14.41 -13.02 4.51
CA PHE A 26 -15.06 -11.95 5.27
C PHE A 26 -15.29 -12.37 6.73
N LYS A 27 -15.77 -13.61 6.95
CA LYS A 27 -15.95 -14.13 8.31
C LYS A 27 -14.60 -14.35 9.01
N GLN A 28 -13.62 -14.92 8.30
CA GLN A 28 -12.29 -15.17 8.86
C GLN A 28 -11.60 -13.87 9.28
N LYS A 29 -11.75 -12.80 8.49
CA LYS A 29 -11.19 -11.47 8.76
C LYS A 29 -12.06 -10.60 9.66
N ASN A 30 -13.18 -11.11 10.18
CA ASN A 30 -14.08 -10.37 11.08
C ASN A 30 -14.48 -8.98 10.53
N ARG A 31 -14.83 -8.94 9.23
CA ARG A 31 -15.26 -7.70 8.56
C ARG A 31 -16.59 -7.20 9.14
N ASP A 32 -16.70 -5.90 9.36
CA ASP A 32 -17.91 -5.23 9.85
C ASP A 32 -18.74 -4.59 8.73
N TYR A 33 -18.37 -4.86 7.47
CA TYR A 33 -19.10 -4.47 6.26
C TYR A 33 -19.36 -5.70 5.38
N SER A 34 -20.34 -5.57 4.47
CA SER A 34 -20.78 -6.66 3.59
C SER A 34 -20.03 -6.68 2.25
N ILE A 35 -20.14 -7.79 1.52
CA ILE A 35 -19.62 -7.89 0.15
C ILE A 35 -20.33 -6.87 -0.76
N GLU A 36 -21.61 -6.63 -0.52
CA GLU A 36 -22.42 -5.65 -1.22
C GLU A 36 -21.88 -4.22 -0.99
N ASP A 37 -21.32 -3.93 0.19
CA ASP A 37 -20.70 -2.64 0.46
C ASP A 37 -19.38 -2.46 -0.31
N CYS A 38 -18.60 -3.54 -0.52
CA CYS A 38 -17.47 -3.50 -1.46
C CYS A 38 -17.91 -3.11 -2.86
N PHE A 39 -18.99 -3.72 -3.38
CA PHE A 39 -19.48 -3.39 -4.73
C PHE A 39 -19.95 -1.94 -4.84
N LYS A 40 -20.67 -1.42 -3.83
CA LYS A 40 -21.03 0.01 -3.78
C LYS A 40 -19.79 0.91 -3.76
N PHE A 41 -18.75 0.50 -3.03
CA PHE A 41 -17.48 1.22 -2.99
C PHE A 41 -16.80 1.21 -4.37
N HIS A 42 -16.73 0.07 -5.06
CA HIS A 42 -16.17 -0.03 -6.41
C HIS A 42 -16.90 0.89 -7.39
N GLU A 43 -18.23 0.92 -7.35
CA GLU A 43 -19.03 1.83 -8.17
C GLU A 43 -18.74 3.30 -7.85
N SER A 44 -18.58 3.63 -6.58
CA SER A 44 -18.27 5.00 -6.14
C SER A 44 -16.89 5.44 -6.64
N ILE A 45 -15.89 4.56 -6.55
CA ILE A 45 -14.54 4.81 -7.08
C ILE A 45 -14.58 5.01 -8.59
N GLU A 46 -15.34 4.19 -9.31
CA GLU A 46 -15.48 4.34 -10.76
C GLU A 46 -16.17 5.64 -11.15
N LYS A 47 -17.24 6.03 -10.44
CA LYS A 47 -17.99 7.26 -10.73
C LYS A 47 -17.22 8.53 -10.34
N CYS A 48 -16.49 8.50 -9.23
CA CYS A 48 -15.90 9.71 -8.64
C CYS A 48 -14.39 9.84 -8.83
N VAL A 49 -13.63 8.74 -8.75
CA VAL A 49 -12.15 8.78 -8.70
C VAL A 49 -11.53 8.50 -10.07
N VAL A 50 -12.06 7.55 -10.84
CA VAL A 50 -11.53 7.23 -12.19
C VAL A 50 -11.52 8.45 -13.12
N PRO A 51 -12.53 9.35 -13.15
CA PRO A 51 -12.46 10.56 -13.95
C PRO A 51 -11.31 11.49 -13.53
N ILE A 52 -11.05 11.62 -12.23
CA ILE A 52 -9.93 12.41 -11.70
C ILE A 52 -8.59 11.77 -12.09
N TRP A 53 -8.48 10.44 -11.97
CA TRP A 53 -7.30 9.69 -12.40
C TRP A 53 -7.00 9.89 -13.89
N LYS A 54 -8.03 9.92 -14.74
CA LYS A 54 -7.88 10.20 -16.17
C LYS A 54 -7.40 11.62 -16.47
N GLN A 55 -7.93 12.60 -15.73
CA GLN A 55 -7.48 13.99 -15.85
C GLN A 55 -6.02 14.13 -15.43
N LEU A 56 -5.64 13.47 -14.32
CA LEU A 56 -4.26 13.45 -13.85
C LEU A 56 -3.31 12.81 -14.88
N GLY A 57 -3.67 11.67 -15.46
CA GLY A 57 -2.88 11.06 -16.54
C GLY A 57 -2.73 11.97 -17.76
N SER A 58 -3.77 12.72 -18.13
CA SER A 58 -3.71 13.70 -19.22
C SER A 58 -2.78 14.88 -18.90
N PHE A 59 -2.81 15.35 -17.65
CA PHE A 59 -1.92 16.39 -17.15
C PHE A 59 -0.45 15.92 -17.14
N LEU A 60 -0.19 14.71 -16.62
CA LEU A 60 1.16 14.12 -16.58
C LEU A 60 1.71 13.89 -18.00
N LYS A 61 0.89 13.36 -18.91
CA LYS A 61 1.26 13.22 -20.33
C LYS A 61 1.73 14.55 -20.94
N LYS A 62 0.99 15.63 -20.68
CA LYS A 62 1.30 16.97 -21.18
C LYS A 62 2.60 17.49 -20.58
N ASN A 63 2.82 17.29 -19.28
CA ASN A 63 4.03 17.75 -18.59
C ASN A 63 5.29 16.99 -19.03
N LEU A 64 5.16 15.70 -19.33
CA LEU A 64 6.26 14.89 -19.87
C LEU A 64 6.54 15.13 -21.35
N ASP A 65 5.66 15.86 -22.05
CA ASP A 65 5.73 16.13 -23.49
C ASP A 65 5.88 14.86 -24.35
N VAL A 66 5.15 13.80 -24.00
CA VAL A 66 5.18 12.52 -24.73
C VAL A 66 3.98 12.38 -25.66
N LYS A 67 4.25 11.86 -26.87
CA LYS A 67 3.20 11.56 -27.86
C LYS A 67 2.17 10.56 -27.31
N THR A 68 2.66 9.53 -26.62
CA THR A 68 1.86 8.45 -26.05
C THR A 68 2.29 8.27 -24.60
N TYR A 69 1.32 8.22 -23.69
CA TYR A 69 1.57 8.00 -22.26
C TYR A 69 1.52 6.51 -21.97
N ARG A 70 2.65 5.93 -21.57
CA ARG A 70 2.88 4.49 -21.46
C ARG A 70 3.06 4.06 -20.00
N PRO A 71 2.99 2.74 -19.69
CA PRO A 71 3.13 2.26 -18.32
C PRO A 71 4.45 2.65 -17.63
N TRP A 72 5.54 2.83 -18.39
CA TRP A 72 6.82 3.29 -17.86
C TRP A 72 6.90 4.81 -17.64
N ASP A 73 5.92 5.57 -18.14
CA ASP A 73 5.80 7.03 -17.90
C ASP A 73 5.02 7.34 -16.62
N LEU A 74 4.51 6.31 -15.92
CA LEU A 74 3.93 6.45 -14.58
C LEU A 74 5.04 6.77 -13.59
N ALA A 75 5.49 8.02 -13.58
CA ALA A 75 6.57 8.50 -12.73
C ALA A 75 6.05 8.67 -11.28
N PRO A 76 6.64 7.98 -10.30
CA PRO A 76 6.21 8.09 -8.92
C PRO A 76 6.95 9.20 -8.14
N CYS A 77 8.06 9.77 -8.67
CA CYS A 77 8.75 11.02 -8.29
C CYS A 77 10.07 11.08 -9.08
N ASN A 78 10.42 12.20 -9.71
CA ASN A 78 11.65 12.31 -10.55
C ASN A 78 12.82 13.01 -9.84
N LEU A 79 12.68 13.33 -8.55
CA LEU A 79 13.73 14.00 -7.79
C LEU A 79 15.00 13.16 -7.72
N GLN A 80 16.04 13.63 -8.41
CA GLN A 80 17.39 13.04 -8.37
C GLN A 80 18.14 13.37 -7.08
N LYS A 81 17.69 14.38 -6.33
CA LYS A 81 18.37 14.81 -5.10
C LYS A 81 17.94 13.98 -3.92
N TYR A 82 18.95 13.52 -3.19
CA TYR A 82 18.77 12.77 -1.97
C TYR A 82 18.40 13.71 -0.81
N PRO A 83 17.24 13.52 -0.15
CA PRO A 83 16.80 14.38 0.95
C PRO A 83 17.64 14.27 2.21
N PHE A 84 18.50 13.26 2.29
CA PHE A 84 19.37 12.97 3.43
C PHE A 84 20.55 12.09 2.98
N GLU A 85 21.64 12.13 3.75
CA GLU A 85 22.89 11.42 3.41
C GLU A 85 22.93 10.00 3.97
N ASN A 86 22.34 9.78 5.15
CA ASN A 86 22.38 8.50 5.85
C ASN A 86 21.12 8.27 6.69
N TYR A 87 20.99 7.06 7.25
CA TYR A 87 19.81 6.67 8.00
C TYR A 87 19.62 7.46 9.30
N ILE A 88 20.68 8.03 9.89
CA ILE A 88 20.59 8.86 11.09
C ILE A 88 19.86 10.16 10.74
N ASN A 89 20.19 10.80 9.61
CA ASN A 89 19.49 11.99 9.13
C ASN A 89 18.01 11.70 8.80
N LEU A 90 17.69 10.51 8.27
CA LEU A 90 16.30 10.08 8.09
C LEU A 90 15.56 10.03 9.44
N LEU A 91 16.15 9.36 10.44
CA LEU A 91 15.53 9.26 11.77
C LEU A 91 15.38 10.63 12.45
N ASP A 92 16.39 11.49 12.36
CA ASP A 92 16.35 12.84 12.93
C ASP A 92 15.29 13.72 12.26
N GLY A 93 15.17 13.64 10.93
CA GLY A 93 14.15 14.39 10.20
C GLY A 93 12.73 13.91 10.53
N ILE A 94 12.52 12.60 10.62
CA ILE A 94 11.22 12.03 11.06
C ILE A 94 10.92 12.43 12.50
N GLU A 95 11.90 12.37 13.40
CA GLU A 95 11.74 12.83 14.78
C GLU A 95 11.26 14.29 14.84
N GLU A 96 11.85 15.16 14.00
CA GLU A 96 11.44 16.55 13.90
C GLU A 96 10.01 16.72 13.35
N MET A 97 9.64 15.95 12.32
CA MET A 97 8.29 15.96 11.75
C MET A 97 7.26 15.62 12.83
N LEU A 98 7.51 14.56 13.61
CA LEU A 98 6.61 14.11 14.68
C LEU A 98 6.55 15.13 15.83
N ARG A 99 7.70 15.68 16.23
CA ARG A 99 7.79 16.72 17.27
C ARG A 99 6.99 17.97 16.93
N LYS A 100 6.98 18.39 15.66
CA LYS A 100 6.17 19.52 15.18
C LYS A 100 4.68 19.19 15.02
N THR A 101 4.31 17.92 15.09
CA THR A 101 2.94 17.45 14.83
C THR A 101 2.19 17.20 16.12
N ASP A 102 2.71 16.35 17.01
CA ASP A 102 2.05 15.99 18.27
C ASP A 102 3.06 15.41 19.26
N SER A 103 2.94 15.77 20.55
CA SER A 103 3.87 15.30 21.58
C SER A 103 3.76 13.80 21.84
N CYS A 104 2.58 13.19 21.69
CA CYS A 104 2.38 11.75 21.85
C CYS A 104 3.14 10.98 20.76
N PHE A 105 3.06 11.42 19.50
CA PHE A 105 3.80 10.79 18.41
C PHE A 105 5.32 10.92 18.59
N TYR A 106 5.77 12.09 19.05
CA TYR A 106 7.16 12.32 19.37
C TYR A 106 7.65 11.38 20.48
N GLU A 107 6.92 11.30 21.60
CA GLU A 107 7.27 10.43 22.73
C GLU A 107 7.30 8.95 22.34
N GLU A 108 6.29 8.48 21.60
CA GLU A 108 6.21 7.08 21.12
C GLU A 108 7.39 6.76 20.17
N PHE A 109 7.75 7.67 19.25
CA PHE A 109 8.90 7.50 18.37
C PHE A 109 10.23 7.52 19.13
N THR A 110 10.43 8.48 20.05
CA THR A 110 11.64 8.56 20.85
C THR A 110 11.82 7.32 21.73
N HIS A 111 10.73 6.74 22.24
CA HIS A 111 10.75 5.47 22.98
C HIS A 111 11.30 4.32 22.12
N ILE A 112 10.69 4.04 20.96
CA ILE A 112 11.14 2.93 20.09
C ILE A 112 12.57 3.15 19.57
N ARG A 113 12.96 4.40 19.32
CA ARG A 113 14.31 4.74 18.89
C ARG A 113 15.33 4.47 20.00
N LYS A 114 15.07 4.91 21.24
CA LYS A 114 15.94 4.68 22.41
C LYS A 114 16.04 3.21 22.79
N ALA A 115 14.95 2.45 22.61
CA ALA A 115 14.92 1.01 22.85
C ALA A 115 15.66 0.19 21.77
N GLY A 116 16.13 0.83 20.68
CA GLY A 116 16.80 0.13 19.58
C GLY A 116 15.85 -0.71 18.72
N LEU A 117 14.57 -0.34 18.68
CA LEU A 117 13.50 -1.09 18.00
C LEU A 117 13.21 -0.58 16.58
N ILE A 118 14.17 0.12 15.98
CA ILE A 118 14.10 0.62 14.60
C ILE A 118 15.30 0.07 13.82
N ASP A 119 15.04 -0.71 12.77
CA ASP A 119 16.05 -1.25 11.86
C ASP A 119 15.82 -0.73 10.43
N VAL A 120 16.39 0.42 10.13
CA VAL A 120 16.31 1.09 8.81
C VAL A 120 17.55 0.86 7.95
N GLN A 121 18.70 0.53 8.53
CA GLN A 121 19.97 0.46 7.80
C GLN A 121 19.96 -0.64 6.73
N GLU A 122 20.35 -0.31 5.50
CA GLU A 122 20.53 -1.31 4.43
C GLU A 122 21.77 -2.18 4.71
N ARG A 123 21.66 -3.50 4.50
CA ARG A 123 22.77 -4.43 4.61
C ARG A 123 22.58 -5.63 3.68
N LYS A 124 23.68 -6.24 3.26
CA LYS A 124 23.66 -7.44 2.41
C LYS A 124 22.78 -8.52 3.04
N ASN A 125 21.91 -9.13 2.23
CA ASN A 125 20.94 -10.17 2.63
C ASN A 125 19.82 -9.69 3.58
N LYS A 126 19.67 -8.39 3.83
CA LYS A 126 18.47 -7.84 4.49
C LYS A 126 17.27 -8.03 3.56
N ALA A 127 16.13 -8.48 4.12
CA ALA A 127 14.92 -8.66 3.33
C ALA A 127 14.46 -7.29 2.78
N PRO A 128 14.13 -7.15 1.50
CA PRO A 128 13.71 -5.84 1.02
C PRO A 128 12.33 -5.46 1.65
N GLY A 129 11.89 -4.21 1.50
CA GLY A 129 10.59 -3.72 1.99
C GLY A 129 10.63 -3.04 3.36
N ALA A 130 9.45 -2.90 3.98
CA ALA A 130 9.27 -2.40 5.33
C ALA A 130 8.12 -3.18 6.01
N ALA A 131 8.14 -3.20 7.34
CA ALA A 131 7.14 -3.84 8.16
C ALA A 131 7.21 -3.35 9.61
N CYS A 132 6.07 -3.38 10.29
CA CYS A 132 5.93 -3.16 11.71
C CYS A 132 5.44 -4.45 12.38
N PHE A 133 6.18 -4.91 13.39
CA PHE A 133 5.88 -6.12 14.14
C PHE A 133 5.52 -5.76 15.58
N THR A 134 4.59 -6.51 16.18
CA THR A 134 4.29 -6.35 17.61
C THR A 134 5.13 -7.31 18.45
N LEU A 135 5.60 -6.83 19.60
CA LEU A 135 6.29 -7.59 20.63
C LEU A 135 5.36 -7.74 21.82
N SER A 136 4.40 -8.67 21.69
CA SER A 136 3.25 -8.79 22.61
C SER A 136 3.62 -9.00 24.09
N HIS A 137 4.79 -9.57 24.41
CA HIS A 137 5.23 -9.74 25.80
C HIS A 137 5.65 -8.42 26.45
N SER A 138 6.43 -7.58 25.75
CA SER A 138 6.87 -6.28 26.26
C SER A 138 5.87 -5.16 25.97
N LYS A 139 4.84 -5.43 25.16
CA LYS A 139 3.90 -4.44 24.62
C LYS A 139 4.60 -3.33 23.81
N ASP A 140 5.67 -3.69 23.11
CA ASP A 140 6.39 -2.82 22.18
C ASP A 140 6.12 -3.20 20.72
N VAL A 141 6.70 -2.44 19.82
CA VAL A 141 6.75 -2.72 18.39
C VAL A 141 8.18 -2.68 17.86
N PHE A 142 8.44 -3.42 16.80
CA PHE A 142 9.69 -3.38 16.05
C PHE A 142 9.41 -2.88 14.63
N VAL A 143 10.03 -1.76 14.28
CA VAL A 143 9.88 -1.11 12.97
C VAL A 143 11.09 -1.44 12.12
N TYR A 144 10.83 -1.92 10.92
CA TYR A 144 11.84 -2.35 9.98
C TYR A 144 11.59 -1.69 8.63
N SER A 145 12.62 -1.11 8.02
CA SER A 145 12.55 -0.70 6.62
C SER A 145 13.93 -0.77 5.98
N ASN A 146 13.99 -0.59 4.66
CA ASN A 146 15.26 -0.46 3.95
C ASN A 146 15.48 1.01 3.61
N PHE A 147 16.54 1.56 4.19
CA PHE A 147 17.06 2.85 3.82
C PHE A 147 17.37 2.86 2.33
N SER A 148 16.85 3.87 1.66
CA SER A 148 17.34 4.33 0.36
C SER A 148 17.35 5.84 0.45
N SER A 149 18.30 6.48 -0.21
CA SER A 149 18.28 7.93 -0.35
C SER A 149 17.13 8.30 -1.30
N SER A 150 15.90 8.32 -0.81
CA SER A 150 14.73 8.60 -1.65
C SER A 150 13.55 9.07 -0.82
N PHE A 151 12.64 9.76 -1.50
CA PHE A 151 11.32 10.09 -0.99
C PHE A 151 10.58 8.86 -0.43
N TYR A 152 10.75 7.69 -1.05
CA TYR A 152 10.06 6.46 -0.63
C TYR A 152 10.55 5.93 0.71
N ALA A 153 11.80 6.17 1.10
CA ALA A 153 12.28 5.76 2.41
C ALA A 153 11.67 6.59 3.55
N ILE A 154 11.38 7.87 3.29
CA ILE A 154 10.60 8.73 4.22
C ILE A 154 9.20 8.13 4.38
N HIS A 155 8.52 7.87 3.26
CA HIS A 155 7.16 7.32 3.26
C HIS A 155 7.08 5.95 3.90
N ALA A 156 7.98 5.03 3.56
CA ALA A 156 7.99 3.69 4.14
C ALA A 156 8.15 3.75 5.66
N LEU A 157 9.05 4.58 6.17
CA LEU A 157 9.21 4.71 7.62
C LEU A 157 7.98 5.36 8.27
N ILE A 158 7.43 6.44 7.70
CA ILE A 158 6.19 7.05 8.20
C ILE A 158 5.04 6.04 8.22
N HIS A 159 4.89 5.24 7.17
CA HIS A 159 3.87 4.20 7.05
C HIS A 159 3.96 3.20 8.21
N GLU A 160 5.14 2.64 8.44
CA GLU A 160 5.34 1.69 9.54
C GLU A 160 5.18 2.33 10.93
N LEU A 161 5.48 3.63 11.07
CA LEU A 161 5.22 4.37 12.30
C LEU A 161 3.72 4.56 12.56
N GLY A 162 2.90 4.72 11.53
CA GLY A 162 1.45 4.73 11.71
C GLY A 162 0.93 3.39 12.24
N HIS A 163 1.48 2.27 11.76
CA HIS A 163 1.21 0.96 12.37
C HIS A 163 1.72 0.88 13.82
N ALA A 164 2.93 1.39 14.10
CA ALA A 164 3.47 1.43 15.46
C ALA A 164 2.53 2.15 16.44
N PHE A 165 2.09 3.35 16.08
CA PHE A 165 1.17 4.15 16.90
C PHE A 165 -0.18 3.46 17.06
N HIS A 166 -0.71 2.83 16.00
CA HIS A 166 -1.91 2.02 16.09
C HIS A 166 -1.78 0.89 17.12
N PHE A 167 -0.69 0.13 17.07
CA PHE A 167 -0.46 -0.98 17.99
C PHE A 167 -0.25 -0.52 19.44
N TYR A 168 0.41 0.63 19.68
CA TYR A 168 0.50 1.20 21.03
C TYR A 168 -0.86 1.54 21.61
N LYS A 169 -1.77 2.11 20.81
CA LYS A 169 -3.16 2.32 21.26
C LYS A 169 -3.87 1.01 21.58
N GLN A 170 -3.68 -0.03 20.78
CA GLN A 170 -4.25 -1.35 21.06
C GLN A 170 -3.68 -1.99 22.33
N PHE A 171 -2.38 -1.84 22.61
CA PHE A 171 -1.78 -2.33 23.84
C PHE A 171 -2.32 -1.63 25.10
N ASN A 172 -2.62 -0.32 24.99
CA ASN A 172 -3.17 0.48 26.07
C ASN A 172 -4.67 0.23 26.30
N ASN A 173 -5.41 -0.15 25.26
CA ASN A 173 -6.82 -0.49 25.34
C ASN A 173 -7.08 -1.96 25.75
N GLU A 174 -6.02 -2.70 26.12
CA GLU A 174 -6.07 -4.13 26.45
C GLU A 174 -6.75 -4.99 25.37
N SER A 175 -6.71 -4.55 24.10
CA SER A 175 -7.30 -5.28 22.98
C SER A 175 -6.71 -6.69 22.91
N SER A 176 -7.55 -7.68 22.66
CA SER A 176 -7.10 -9.07 22.50
C SER A 176 -6.18 -9.20 21.28
N MET A 177 -5.34 -10.24 21.24
CA MET A 177 -4.48 -10.50 20.08
C MET A 177 -5.30 -10.64 18.78
N GLN A 178 -6.51 -11.19 18.86
CA GLN A 178 -7.40 -11.32 17.70
C GLN A 178 -7.86 -9.96 17.18
N GLU A 179 -8.27 -9.04 18.06
CA GLU A 179 -8.66 -7.69 17.67
C GLU A 179 -7.52 -6.92 17.00
N ARG A 180 -6.27 -7.18 17.41
CA ARG A 180 -5.08 -6.52 16.82
C ARG A 180 -4.80 -6.89 15.36
N TYR A 181 -5.16 -8.11 14.94
CA TYR A 181 -4.71 -8.65 13.66
C TYR A 181 -5.83 -8.93 12.64
N LEU A 182 -7.10 -8.93 13.05
CA LEU A 182 -8.19 -9.28 12.13
C LEU A 182 -8.61 -8.10 11.23
N ARG A 183 -8.44 -6.85 11.68
CA ARG A 183 -8.88 -5.64 10.97
C ARG A 183 -7.71 -4.89 10.31
N GLU A 184 -7.06 -5.54 9.35
CA GLU A 184 -5.91 -4.98 8.61
C GLU A 184 -6.22 -3.62 7.97
N GLU A 185 -7.45 -3.41 7.49
CA GLU A 185 -7.92 -2.15 6.91
C GLU A 185 -7.90 -0.99 7.91
N VAL A 186 -8.11 -1.26 9.19
CA VAL A 186 -7.98 -0.24 10.25
C VAL A 186 -6.50 0.06 10.46
N ALA A 187 -5.63 -0.95 10.48
CA ALA A 187 -4.19 -0.71 10.60
C ALA A 187 -3.65 0.14 9.43
N GLU A 188 -4.11 -0.13 8.21
CA GLU A 188 -3.77 0.64 7.00
C GLU A 188 -4.32 2.07 7.02
N LEU A 189 -5.48 2.29 7.65
CA LEU A 189 -6.00 3.64 7.87
C LEU A 189 -4.99 4.48 8.68
N TYR A 190 -4.38 3.93 9.74
CA TYR A 190 -3.40 4.67 10.55
C TYR A 190 -2.11 4.94 9.77
N SER A 191 -1.57 3.94 9.06
CA SER A 191 -0.33 4.10 8.29
C SER A 191 -0.48 5.12 7.16
N LEU A 192 -1.50 4.97 6.31
CA LEU A 192 -1.78 5.90 5.22
C LEU A 192 -2.13 7.31 5.69
N SER A 193 -2.92 7.41 6.76
CA SER A 193 -3.31 8.72 7.27
C SER A 193 -2.10 9.47 7.81
N LEU A 194 -1.15 8.77 8.46
CA LEU A 194 0.07 9.41 8.95
C LEU A 194 0.95 9.90 7.79
N GLU A 195 1.03 9.17 6.67
CA GLU A 195 1.72 9.63 5.46
C GLU A 195 1.17 10.99 4.97
N LEU A 196 -0.16 11.16 4.95
CA LEU A 196 -0.80 12.42 4.55
C LEU A 196 -0.73 13.50 5.63
N LEU A 197 -0.86 13.13 6.91
CA LEU A 197 -0.83 14.05 8.04
C LEU A 197 0.52 14.75 8.15
N LEU A 198 1.61 14.05 7.82
CA LEU A 198 2.98 14.58 7.88
C LEU A 198 3.44 15.21 6.55
N MET A 199 2.59 15.23 5.52
CA MET A 199 2.95 15.73 4.20
C MET A 199 3.39 17.22 4.22
N ASP A 200 2.82 18.03 5.13
CA ASP A 200 3.17 19.44 5.27
C ASP A 200 4.49 19.68 6.02
N LYS A 201 5.12 18.62 6.54
CA LYS A 201 6.43 18.62 7.20
C LYS A 201 7.54 18.06 6.30
N LEU A 202 7.24 17.66 5.07
CA LEU A 202 8.26 17.21 4.11
C LEU A 202 9.29 18.30 3.80
N ASN A 203 8.98 19.57 4.06
CA ASN A 203 9.92 20.69 3.95
C ASN A 203 11.15 20.59 4.87
N ILE A 204 11.11 19.73 5.90
CA ILE A 204 12.29 19.40 6.72
C ILE A 204 13.37 18.70 5.87
N PHE A 205 12.95 17.88 4.93
CA PHE A 205 13.83 17.17 4.00
C PHE A 205 14.02 17.92 2.68
N TYR A 206 13.00 18.62 2.21
CA TYR A 206 12.98 19.34 0.93
C TYR A 206 12.83 20.84 1.18
N THR A 207 13.96 21.52 1.40
CA THR A 207 13.97 22.94 1.79
C THR A 207 13.77 23.91 0.62
N GLN A 208 13.99 23.46 -0.62
CA GLN A 208 13.70 24.24 -1.81
C GLN A 208 12.22 24.14 -2.15
N GLU A 209 11.58 25.27 -2.47
CA GLU A 209 10.13 25.33 -2.66
C GLU A 209 9.64 24.44 -3.81
N ASP A 210 10.39 24.39 -4.91
CA ASP A 210 10.05 23.55 -6.07
C ASP A 210 10.16 22.06 -5.73
N ASP A 211 11.24 21.64 -5.05
CA ASP A 211 11.43 20.26 -4.61
C ASP A 211 10.32 19.84 -3.61
N TYR A 212 9.94 20.74 -2.70
CA TYR A 212 8.85 20.51 -1.74
C TYR A 212 7.49 20.33 -2.43
N LYS A 213 7.17 21.19 -3.41
CA LYS A 213 5.94 21.06 -4.20
C LYS A 213 5.92 19.77 -5.02
N GLU A 214 7.05 19.37 -5.58
CA GLU A 214 7.16 18.13 -6.36
C GLU A 214 6.90 16.89 -5.48
N VAL A 215 7.45 16.82 -4.27
CA VAL A 215 7.17 15.68 -3.37
C VAL A 215 5.73 15.63 -2.88
N GLN A 216 5.08 16.78 -2.67
CA GLN A 216 3.67 16.82 -2.33
C GLN A 216 2.81 16.28 -3.49
N GLN A 217 3.13 16.66 -4.72
CA GLN A 217 2.45 16.13 -5.91
C GLN A 217 2.67 14.62 -6.04
N ALA A 218 3.91 14.14 -5.82
CA ALA A 218 4.23 12.73 -5.80
C ALA A 218 3.43 11.97 -4.73
N GLN A 219 3.26 12.53 -3.53
CA GLN A 219 2.48 11.91 -2.47
C GLN A 219 0.99 11.80 -2.80
N LEU A 220 0.41 12.86 -3.36
CA LEU A 220 -0.99 12.86 -3.79
C LEU A 220 -1.22 11.87 -4.93
N TYR A 221 -0.30 11.82 -5.91
CA TYR A 221 -0.32 10.83 -6.98
C TYR A 221 -0.24 9.40 -6.42
N ARG A 222 0.70 9.13 -5.51
CA ARG A 222 0.84 7.84 -4.82
C ARG A 222 -0.47 7.45 -4.13
N THR A 223 -1.08 8.37 -3.39
CA THR A 223 -2.34 8.11 -2.67
C THR A 223 -3.46 7.67 -3.62
N LEU A 224 -3.65 8.38 -4.73
CA LEU A 224 -4.65 8.02 -5.75
C LEU A 224 -4.31 6.70 -6.45
N SER A 225 -3.04 6.48 -6.76
CA SER A 225 -2.55 5.26 -7.40
C SER A 225 -2.80 4.02 -6.53
N LEU A 226 -2.52 4.13 -5.22
CA LEU A 226 -2.77 3.07 -4.25
C LEU A 226 -4.27 2.74 -4.15
N LEU A 227 -5.13 3.76 -4.13
CA LEU A 227 -6.58 3.58 -4.12
C LEU A 227 -7.08 2.85 -5.38
N ILE A 228 -6.66 3.31 -6.55
CA ILE A 228 -7.08 2.76 -7.84
C ILE A 228 -6.58 1.32 -8.03
N SER A 229 -5.32 1.04 -7.72
CA SER A 229 -4.74 -0.30 -7.83
C SER A 229 -5.37 -1.28 -6.83
N SER A 230 -5.62 -0.86 -5.60
CA SER A 230 -6.28 -1.68 -4.58
C SER A 230 -7.69 -2.08 -5.00
N VAL A 231 -8.47 -1.14 -5.54
CA VAL A 231 -9.83 -1.42 -6.03
C VAL A 231 -9.80 -2.35 -7.25
N SER A 232 -8.87 -2.14 -8.19
CA SER A 232 -8.71 -3.03 -9.34
C SER A 232 -8.41 -4.48 -8.90
N GLY A 233 -7.54 -4.64 -7.89
CA GLY A 233 -7.25 -5.95 -7.31
C GLY A 233 -8.43 -6.57 -6.58
N ASP A 234 -9.20 -5.77 -5.85
CA ASP A 234 -10.38 -6.21 -5.11
C ASP A 234 -11.49 -6.72 -6.04
N VAL A 235 -11.80 -5.97 -7.10
CA VAL A 235 -12.75 -6.36 -8.15
C VAL A 235 -12.31 -7.66 -8.83
N PHE A 236 -11.02 -7.78 -9.15
CA PHE A 236 -10.46 -8.98 -9.75
C PHE A 236 -10.64 -10.21 -8.85
N GLN A 237 -10.37 -10.07 -7.55
CA GLN A 237 -10.52 -11.16 -6.59
C GLN A 237 -11.97 -11.60 -6.39
N HIS A 238 -12.90 -10.65 -6.32
CA HIS A 238 -14.32 -10.98 -6.31
C HIS A 238 -14.71 -11.81 -7.54
N TRP A 239 -14.34 -11.36 -8.74
CA TRP A 239 -14.59 -12.11 -9.97
C TRP A 239 -13.96 -13.51 -9.93
N LEU A 240 -12.71 -13.61 -9.47
CA LEU A 240 -11.98 -14.87 -9.37
C LEU A 240 -12.71 -15.88 -8.50
N TYR A 241 -13.20 -15.47 -7.33
CA TYR A 241 -13.85 -16.37 -6.38
C TYR A 241 -15.31 -16.68 -6.72
N THR A 242 -15.98 -15.84 -7.51
CA THR A 242 -17.34 -16.09 -8.00
C THR A 242 -17.37 -16.87 -9.31
N ASN A 243 -16.24 -16.96 -10.05
CA ASN A 243 -16.14 -17.66 -11.33
C ASN A 243 -15.15 -18.83 -11.26
N PRO A 244 -15.38 -19.86 -10.43
CA PRO A 244 -14.35 -20.84 -10.08
C PRO A 244 -13.82 -21.66 -11.27
N ASN A 245 -14.53 -21.75 -12.39
CA ASN A 245 -14.16 -22.59 -13.52
C ASN A 245 -13.29 -21.88 -14.57
N HIS A 246 -12.78 -20.67 -14.26
CA HIS A 246 -11.97 -19.91 -15.18
C HIS A 246 -10.64 -20.62 -15.55
N SER A 247 -10.17 -20.45 -16.78
CA SER A 247 -8.83 -20.84 -17.21
C SER A 247 -7.76 -19.85 -16.71
N PRO A 248 -6.46 -20.14 -16.88
CA PRO A 248 -5.40 -19.13 -16.72
C PRO A 248 -5.56 -17.95 -17.69
N GLU A 249 -5.91 -18.22 -18.95
CA GLU A 249 -6.08 -17.21 -20.00
C GLU A 249 -7.24 -16.27 -19.67
N GLU A 250 -8.37 -16.80 -19.21
CA GLU A 250 -9.52 -15.98 -18.79
C GLU A 250 -9.19 -15.08 -17.59
N ARG A 251 -8.21 -15.46 -16.74
CA ARG A 251 -7.73 -14.59 -15.66
C ARG A 251 -6.90 -13.43 -16.20
N ASP A 252 -5.98 -13.71 -17.13
CA ASP A 252 -5.16 -12.69 -17.76
C ASP A 252 -6.04 -11.68 -18.50
N GLU A 253 -6.99 -12.17 -19.30
CA GLU A 253 -7.96 -11.34 -20.04
C GLU A 253 -8.80 -10.48 -19.09
N LYS A 254 -9.34 -11.08 -18.02
CA LYS A 254 -10.12 -10.33 -17.05
C LYS A 254 -9.29 -9.26 -16.35
N TYR A 255 -8.05 -9.57 -16.01
CA TYR A 255 -7.19 -8.62 -15.35
C TYR A 255 -6.81 -7.45 -16.27
N ILE A 256 -6.51 -7.71 -17.54
CA ILE A 256 -6.29 -6.67 -18.56
C ILE A 256 -7.51 -5.75 -18.68
N GLU A 257 -8.72 -6.32 -18.74
CA GLU A 257 -9.98 -5.55 -18.77
C GLU A 257 -10.07 -4.60 -17.58
N LEU A 258 -9.82 -5.09 -16.36
CA LEU A 258 -9.89 -4.30 -15.13
C LEU A 258 -8.80 -3.23 -15.06
N CYS A 259 -7.57 -3.55 -15.46
CA CYS A 259 -6.50 -2.57 -15.53
C CYS A 259 -6.85 -1.44 -16.53
N LYS A 260 -7.42 -1.76 -17.71
CA LYS A 260 -7.90 -0.73 -18.67
C LYS A 260 -9.02 0.13 -18.07
N ARG A 261 -9.89 -0.46 -17.25
CA ARG A 261 -11.00 0.24 -16.58
C ARG A 261 -10.53 1.17 -15.47
N TYR A 262 -9.50 0.77 -14.71
CA TYR A 262 -8.99 1.45 -13.52
C TYR A 262 -7.57 1.99 -13.73
N GLN A 263 -6.56 1.22 -13.32
CA GLN A 263 -5.15 1.64 -13.20
C GLN A 263 -4.56 2.29 -14.46
N TYR A 264 -4.86 1.73 -15.64
CA TYR A 264 -4.36 2.18 -16.94
C TYR A 264 -5.43 2.90 -17.77
N SER A 265 -6.48 3.44 -17.14
CA SER A 265 -7.58 4.10 -17.85
C SER A 265 -7.20 5.39 -18.59
N SER A 266 -5.99 5.91 -18.37
CA SER A 266 -5.37 7.02 -19.11
C SER A 266 -4.05 6.64 -19.79
N VAL A 267 -3.70 5.36 -19.81
CA VAL A 267 -2.39 4.87 -20.26
C VAL A 267 -2.59 3.98 -21.47
N ASP A 268 -1.76 4.16 -22.48
CA ASP A 268 -1.74 3.29 -23.65
C ASP A 268 -0.92 2.03 -23.36
N ILE A 269 -1.61 0.91 -23.23
CA ILE A 269 -1.00 -0.39 -22.92
C ILE A 269 -0.74 -1.26 -24.16
N ALA A 270 -0.89 -0.72 -25.36
CA ALA A 270 -0.68 -1.48 -26.59
C ALA A 270 0.73 -2.06 -26.65
N GLY A 271 0.82 -3.37 -26.87
CA GLY A 271 2.08 -4.12 -26.98
C GLY A 271 2.63 -4.63 -25.65
N VAL A 272 1.94 -4.41 -24.52
CA VAL A 272 2.33 -4.90 -23.19
C VAL A 272 1.16 -5.57 -22.43
N GLU A 273 0.10 -5.94 -23.14
CA GLU A 273 -1.10 -6.52 -22.53
C GLU A 273 -0.82 -7.85 -21.84
N ASN A 274 0.06 -8.69 -22.39
CA ASN A 274 0.38 -10.00 -21.83
C ASN A 274 1.16 -9.88 -20.50
N GLU A 275 2.09 -8.94 -20.43
CA GLU A 275 2.83 -8.60 -19.21
C GLU A 275 1.89 -8.06 -18.13
N ILE A 276 0.92 -7.23 -18.53
CA ILE A 276 -0.11 -6.73 -17.62
C ILE A 276 -1.00 -7.87 -17.14
N GLY A 277 -1.53 -8.70 -18.05
CA GLY A 277 -2.37 -9.85 -17.73
C GLY A 277 -1.70 -10.76 -16.72
N SER A 278 -0.50 -11.24 -17.03
CA SER A 278 0.27 -12.10 -16.11
C SER A 278 0.68 -11.43 -14.79
N SER A 279 0.61 -10.11 -14.66
CA SER A 279 0.97 -9.44 -13.41
C SER A 279 -0.08 -9.63 -12.29
N HIS A 280 -1.27 -10.17 -12.56
CA HIS A 280 -2.23 -10.53 -11.49
C HIS A 280 -1.66 -11.54 -10.49
N PHE A 281 -0.62 -12.31 -10.87
CA PHE A 281 0.04 -13.20 -9.93
C PHE A 281 0.66 -12.47 -8.73
N THR A 282 1.03 -11.20 -8.92
CA THR A 282 1.52 -10.33 -7.84
C THR A 282 0.40 -9.86 -6.90
N LEU A 283 -0.86 -9.97 -7.33
CA LEU A 283 -2.02 -9.67 -6.51
C LEU A 283 -2.39 -10.77 -5.52
N PHE A 284 -1.84 -11.99 -5.63
CA PHE A 284 -2.19 -13.09 -4.73
C PHE A 284 -1.57 -12.99 -3.32
N SER A 285 -0.78 -11.94 -3.08
CA SER A 285 -0.42 -11.49 -1.72
C SER A 285 -1.49 -10.57 -1.09
N PHE A 286 -2.48 -10.13 -1.87
CA PHE A 286 -3.57 -9.26 -1.45
C PHE A 286 -4.82 -10.10 -1.26
N LEU A 287 -5.61 -9.81 -0.22
CA LEU A 287 -6.88 -10.47 -0.01
C LEU A 287 -7.83 -9.54 0.76
N PHE A 288 -8.19 -8.37 0.22
CA PHE A 288 -9.00 -7.29 0.83
C PHE A 288 -8.24 -6.20 1.63
N ILE A 289 -7.40 -5.44 0.91
CA ILE A 289 -6.58 -4.29 1.34
C ILE A 289 -5.39 -4.68 2.23
N LYS A 290 -4.23 -4.73 1.59
CA LYS A 290 -2.90 -4.59 2.17
C LYS A 290 -2.14 -3.73 1.18
N LEU A 291 -1.59 -2.60 1.60
CA LEU A 291 -0.80 -1.78 0.69
C LEU A 291 0.52 -2.47 0.42
N ASN A 292 0.86 -2.58 -0.86
CA ASN A 292 1.93 -3.45 -1.29
C ASN A 292 3.30 -2.87 -0.91
N MET A 293 4.04 -3.61 -0.10
CA MET A 293 5.49 -3.61 -0.10
C MET A 293 5.99 -5.03 -0.38
N GLN A 294 6.09 -5.43 -1.65
CA GLN A 294 6.93 -6.56 -2.08
C GLN A 294 7.71 -6.23 -3.35
N LEU A 295 9.04 -6.18 -3.30
CA LEU A 295 10.04 -7.27 -3.37
C LEU A 295 10.02 -7.94 -4.76
N ARG A 296 10.84 -7.45 -5.70
CA ARG A 296 11.31 -8.26 -6.83
C ARG A 296 12.65 -8.88 -6.46
N LYS A 297 12.78 -10.18 -6.72
CA LYS A 297 14.08 -10.86 -6.86
C LYS A 297 14.73 -10.45 -8.17
#